data_AF-A0A815RNA2-F1
#
_entry.id   AF-A0A815RNA2-F1
#
_cell.length_a   1.000
_cell.length_b   1.000
_cell.length_c   1.000
_cell.angle_alpha   90.00
_cell.angle_beta   90.00
_cell.angle_gamma   90.00
#
_symmetry.space_group_name_H-M   'P 1'
#
loop_
_entity.id
_entity.type
_entity.pdbx_description
1 polymer ?
#
loop_
_entity_poly.entity_id
_entity_poly.type
_entity_poly.pdbx_seq_one_letter_code
_entity_poly.pdbx_strand_id
1 'polypeptide(L)'
;MFIKTFSLSCRFIRHTHFIKRSIVTTIATSTKESSKTKKPIEKRNGLLAKRYIGLEKNIWVEFVALFAEHKAINVGQGFIDYEPPNFLINFYKEALDDNNILLHQYTRGFGHRRLVEAISNVYSSYFNRKIDPLNQILITGGACPSLFNSFHGFLNPGDEAILIEPFFDCYEPMVRSAGGIPRCIALKPVINLT
;
A
#
# COMPACT_ATOMS: atom_id res chain seq x y z
N MET A 1 15.09 -46.06 25.62
CA MET A 1 14.39 -45.09 26.47
C MET A 1 12.95 -45.04 26.01
N PHE A 2 12.06 -45.68 26.76
CA PHE A 2 10.61 -45.71 26.53
C PHE A 2 10.01 -44.31 26.76
N ILE A 3 9.00 -43.91 25.97
CA ILE A 3 7.63 -43.56 26.41
C ILE A 3 6.80 -43.01 25.23
N LYS A 4 5.81 -43.84 24.85
CA LYS A 4 4.39 -43.60 24.52
C LYS A 4 3.96 -42.42 23.62
N THR A 5 3.45 -42.85 22.47
CA THR A 5 2.20 -42.45 21.80
C THR A 5 1.13 -41.77 22.66
N PHE A 6 0.52 -40.71 22.11
CA PHE A 6 -0.89 -40.39 22.33
C PHE A 6 -1.56 -40.06 20.99
N SER A 7 -2.54 -40.90 20.65
CA SER A 7 -3.53 -40.73 19.60
C SER A 7 -4.70 -39.95 20.17
N LEU A 8 -5.19 -38.92 19.47
CA LEU A 8 -6.56 -38.47 19.63
C LEU A 8 -7.18 -38.29 18.23
N SER A 9 -7.94 -39.31 17.83
CA SER A 9 -8.92 -39.24 16.77
C SER A 9 -10.10 -38.39 17.22
N CYS A 10 -10.48 -37.37 16.47
CA CYS A 10 -11.82 -36.78 16.54
C CYS A 10 -12.49 -36.81 15.17
N ARG A 11 -13.59 -37.55 15.13
CA ARG A 11 -14.46 -37.84 13.99
C ARG A 11 -15.11 -36.59 13.40
N PHE A 12 -15.17 -36.57 12.08
CA PHE A 12 -16.18 -35.87 11.28
C PHE A 12 -17.60 -36.33 11.70
N ILE A 13 -18.48 -35.39 12.06
CA ILE A 13 -19.94 -35.56 11.97
C ILE A 13 -20.52 -34.28 11.35
N ARG A 14 -21.24 -34.50 10.23
CA ARG A 14 -22.07 -33.52 9.52
C ARG A 14 -23.23 -33.06 10.43
N HIS A 15 -23.40 -31.75 10.59
CA HIS A 15 -24.73 -31.17 10.79
C HIS A 15 -24.80 -29.77 10.14
N THR A 16 -25.30 -29.77 8.91
CA THR A 16 -25.96 -28.64 8.25
C THR A 16 -27.27 -28.33 8.99
N HIS A 17 -27.62 -27.04 9.07
CA HIS A 17 -28.84 -26.44 9.65
C HIS A 17 -28.87 -26.23 11.17
N PHE A 18 -28.15 -25.23 11.71
CA PHE A 18 -28.66 -24.47 12.89
C PHE A 18 -27.97 -23.13 13.21
N ILE A 19 -27.47 -22.34 12.25
CA ILE A 19 -26.95 -20.99 12.52
C ILE A 19 -27.36 -20.02 11.41
N LYS A 20 -28.63 -19.59 11.37
CA LYS A 20 -29.08 -18.52 10.47
C LYS A 20 -30.13 -17.57 11.06
N ARG A 21 -30.38 -17.54 12.37
CA ARG A 21 -31.47 -16.71 12.94
C ARG A 21 -31.14 -15.78 14.12
N SER A 22 -29.89 -15.67 14.57
CA SER A 22 -29.58 -14.86 15.76
C SER A 22 -28.80 -13.55 15.54
N ILE A 23 -28.47 -13.18 14.29
CA ILE A 23 -27.66 -11.98 14.00
C ILE A 23 -28.50 -10.81 13.44
N VAL A 24 -29.72 -11.07 12.97
CA VAL A 24 -30.51 -10.07 12.21
C VAL A 24 -31.30 -9.09 13.10
N THR A 25 -31.43 -9.33 14.40
CA THR A 25 -32.30 -8.52 15.28
C THR A 25 -31.58 -7.40 16.04
N THR A 26 -30.25 -7.34 16.05
CA THR A 26 -29.50 -6.33 16.84
C THR A 26 -29.17 -5.05 16.06
N ILE A 27 -29.41 -5.00 14.74
CA ILE A 27 -28.98 -3.86 13.90
C ILE A 27 -30.07 -2.76 13.79
N ALA A 28 -31.31 -3.02 14.21
CA ALA A 28 -32.44 -2.12 13.94
C ALA A 28 -32.71 -1.02 15.00
N THR A 29 -31.93 -0.90 16.06
CA THR A 29 -32.11 0.14 17.09
C THR A 29 -30.82 0.91 17.35
N SER A 30 -30.35 1.66 16.35
CA SER A 30 -29.35 2.71 16.56
C SER A 30 -29.46 3.84 15.51
N THR A 31 -30.59 3.96 14.82
CA THR A 31 -30.91 5.14 13.99
C THR A 31 -31.65 6.16 14.85
N LYS A 32 -30.92 6.85 15.72
CA LYS A 32 -31.33 8.17 16.24
C LYS A 32 -30.11 9.05 16.38
N GLU A 33 -30.10 10.08 15.54
CA GLU A 33 -29.45 11.39 15.68
C GLU A 33 -28.22 11.48 16.58
N SER A 34 -27.08 11.68 15.95
CA SER A 34 -26.06 12.56 16.51
C SER A 34 -25.49 13.40 15.38
N SER A 35 -26.14 14.54 15.15
CA SER A 35 -25.54 15.74 14.58
C SER A 35 -24.38 16.20 15.48
N LYS A 36 -23.30 15.42 15.49
CA LYS A 36 -22.04 15.82 16.11
C LYS A 36 -21.37 16.78 15.14
N THR A 37 -21.48 18.06 15.49
CA THR A 37 -20.48 19.07 15.18
C THR A 37 -19.10 18.42 15.05
N LYS A 38 -18.48 18.50 13.87
CA LYS A 38 -17.08 18.12 13.67
C LYS A 38 -16.27 19.02 14.60
N LYS A 39 -16.02 18.58 15.84
CA LYS A 39 -15.07 19.25 16.73
C LYS A 39 -13.77 19.37 15.94
N PRO A 40 -13.13 20.55 15.90
CA PRO A 40 -11.81 20.69 15.30
C PRO A 40 -10.92 19.60 15.90
N ILE A 41 -10.14 18.91 15.07
CA ILE A 41 -9.12 17.99 15.56
C ILE A 41 -8.24 18.81 16.50
N GLU A 42 -8.42 18.63 17.81
CA GLU A 42 -7.57 19.26 18.81
C GLU A 42 -6.12 18.91 18.44
N LYS A 43 -5.30 19.95 18.28
CA LYS A 43 -3.88 19.85 17.99
C LYS A 43 -3.26 18.88 19.01
N ARG A 44 -2.95 17.65 18.56
CA ARG A 44 -2.22 16.62 19.34
C ARG A 44 -0.74 17.01 19.47
N ASN A 45 -0.48 18.25 19.86
CA ASN A 45 0.82 18.87 20.00
C ASN A 45 1.54 18.21 21.19
N GLY A 46 2.17 17.06 20.95
CA GLY A 46 2.93 16.32 21.96
C GLY A 46 2.99 14.82 21.75
N LEU A 47 2.11 14.22 20.92
CA LEU A 47 2.10 12.78 20.68
C LEU A 47 2.88 12.34 19.43
N LEU A 48 3.04 13.24 18.45
CA LEU A 48 3.74 12.91 17.22
C LEU A 48 5.25 12.92 17.42
N ALA A 49 5.93 11.95 16.79
CA ALA A 49 7.38 11.99 16.68
C ALA A 49 7.79 13.28 15.92
N LYS A 50 8.88 13.90 16.36
CA LYS A 50 9.34 15.21 15.85
C LYS A 50 9.42 15.27 14.31
N ARG A 51 9.85 14.17 13.67
CA ARG A 51 9.98 14.03 12.20
C ARG A 51 8.67 14.07 11.40
N TYR A 52 7.51 14.01 12.06
CA TYR A 52 6.19 14.07 11.42
C TYR A 52 5.40 15.33 11.72
N ILE A 53 5.93 16.23 12.57
CA ILE A 53 5.29 17.52 12.85
C ILE A 53 5.24 18.33 11.55
N GLY A 54 4.05 18.77 11.15
CA GLY A 54 3.82 19.52 9.91
C GLY A 54 3.57 18.66 8.66
N LEU A 55 3.62 17.32 8.77
CA LEU A 55 3.38 16.38 7.66
C LEU A 55 2.01 15.67 7.77
N GLU A 56 1.10 16.19 8.57
CA GLU A 56 -0.14 15.49 8.95
C GLU A 56 -1.23 15.57 7.88
N LYS A 57 -1.20 16.59 7.03
CA LYS A 57 -2.24 16.85 6.04
C LYS A 57 -1.89 16.17 4.71
N ASN A 58 -2.91 15.64 4.05
CA ASN A 58 -2.77 15.03 2.74
C ASN A 58 -3.94 15.46 1.84
N ILE A 59 -3.62 15.96 0.65
CA ILE A 59 -4.59 16.52 -0.30
C ILE A 59 -5.60 15.48 -0.78
N TRP A 60 -5.18 14.22 -0.94
CA TRP A 60 -6.06 13.15 -1.40
C TRP A 60 -7.16 12.83 -0.40
N VAL A 61 -6.88 12.93 0.91
CA VAL A 61 -7.90 12.73 1.95
C VAL A 61 -8.99 13.79 1.86
N GLU A 62 -8.60 15.04 1.63
CA GLU A 62 -9.53 16.16 1.49
C GLU A 62 -10.38 16.04 0.21
N PHE A 63 -9.73 15.81 -0.94
CA PHE A 63 -10.43 15.74 -2.22
C PHE A 63 -11.33 14.51 -2.35
N VAL A 64 -10.94 13.36 -1.80
CA VAL A 64 -11.82 12.18 -1.76
C VAL A 64 -13.11 12.47 -1.00
N ALA A 65 -13.03 13.19 0.13
CA ALA A 65 -14.22 13.59 0.88
C ALA A 65 -15.12 14.53 0.05
N LEU A 66 -14.53 15.49 -0.67
CA LEU A 66 -15.25 16.41 -1.54
C LEU A 66 -15.93 15.71 -2.71
N PHE A 67 -15.25 14.75 -3.36
CA PHE A 67 -15.85 13.96 -4.45
C PHE A 67 -17.07 13.19 -3.96
N ALA A 68 -17.01 12.59 -2.77
CA ALA A 68 -18.12 11.86 -2.18
C ALA A 68 -19.30 12.78 -1.79
N GLU A 69 -19.00 13.97 -1.24
CA GLU A 69 -20.01 14.96 -0.85
C GLU A 69 -20.78 15.51 -2.05
N HIS A 70 -20.06 15.90 -3.10
CA HIS A 70 -20.64 16.56 -4.27
C HIS A 70 -21.09 15.59 -5.38
N LYS A 71 -20.76 14.29 -5.28
CA LYS A 71 -21.01 13.29 -6.32
C LYS A 71 -20.49 13.73 -7.69
N ALA A 72 -19.34 14.42 -7.69
CA ALA A 72 -18.76 14.95 -8.90
C ALA A 72 -18.15 13.83 -9.77
N ILE A 73 -18.08 14.06 -11.08
CA ILE A 73 -17.33 13.19 -11.98
C ILE A 73 -15.85 13.28 -11.60
N ASN A 74 -15.27 12.14 -11.25
CA ASN A 74 -13.90 12.09 -10.74
C ASN A 74 -12.91 11.91 -11.89
N VAL A 75 -12.30 13.01 -12.31
CA VAL A 75 -11.19 13.05 -13.28
C VAL A 75 -9.84 13.34 -12.60
N GLY A 76 -9.82 13.34 -11.25
CA GLY A 76 -8.64 13.71 -10.46
C GLY A 76 -7.81 12.52 -9.97
N GLN A 77 -8.45 11.37 -9.71
CA GLN A 77 -7.75 10.18 -9.23
C GLN A 77 -7.16 9.37 -10.38
N GLY A 78 -5.86 9.08 -10.30
CA GLY A 78 -5.12 8.33 -11.33
C GLY A 78 -5.28 6.81 -11.23
N PHE A 79 -6.52 6.30 -11.14
CA PHE A 79 -6.80 4.88 -11.30
C PHE A 79 -7.77 4.62 -12.44
N ILE A 80 -7.83 3.38 -12.88
CA ILE A 80 -8.71 2.92 -13.94
C ILE A 80 -10.07 2.55 -13.35
N ASP A 81 -11.14 3.03 -13.99
CA ASP A 81 -12.54 2.77 -13.61
C ASP A 81 -13.21 1.63 -14.40
N TYR A 82 -12.43 0.90 -15.22
CA TYR A 82 -12.85 -0.33 -15.90
C TYR A 82 -12.13 -1.57 -15.36
N GLU A 83 -12.63 -2.75 -15.72
CA GLU A 83 -12.09 -4.01 -15.24
C GLU A 83 -10.66 -4.26 -15.76
N PRO A 84 -9.76 -4.83 -14.92
CA PRO A 84 -8.45 -5.25 -15.40
C PRO A 84 -8.59 -6.35 -16.48
N PRO A 85 -7.57 -6.54 -17.34
CA PRO A 85 -7.61 -7.58 -18.37
C PRO A 85 -7.86 -8.99 -17.79
N ASN A 86 -8.66 -9.79 -18.49
CA ASN A 86 -9.09 -11.13 -18.04
C ASN A 86 -7.93 -12.06 -17.65
N PHE A 87 -6.80 -12.00 -18.35
CA PHE A 87 -5.65 -12.84 -18.02
C PHE A 87 -5.13 -12.55 -16.60
N LEU A 88 -5.15 -11.28 -16.16
CA LEU A 88 -4.70 -10.90 -14.82
C LEU A 88 -5.67 -11.40 -13.75
N ILE A 89 -6.98 -11.29 -14.00
CA ILE A 89 -8.03 -11.82 -13.13
C ILE A 89 -7.87 -13.33 -12.98
N ASN A 90 -7.64 -14.04 -14.08
CA ASN A 90 -7.48 -15.49 -14.08
C ASN A 90 -6.23 -15.92 -13.32
N PHE A 91 -5.08 -15.28 -13.55
CA PHE A 91 -3.86 -15.58 -12.78
C PHE A 91 -4.04 -15.38 -11.27
N TYR A 92 -4.78 -14.35 -10.87
CA TYR A 92 -5.04 -14.11 -9.45
C TYR A 92 -5.92 -15.21 -8.86
N LYS A 93 -6.96 -15.64 -9.58
CA LYS A 93 -7.81 -16.78 -9.17
C LYS A 93 -7.03 -18.07 -9.09
N GLU A 94 -6.22 -18.38 -10.10
CA GLU A 94 -5.35 -19.56 -10.12
C GLU A 94 -4.43 -19.60 -8.90
N ALA A 95 -3.81 -18.47 -8.54
CA ALA A 95 -2.94 -18.38 -7.36
C ALA A 95 -3.70 -18.58 -6.03
N LEU A 96 -5.00 -18.26 -5.99
CA LEU A 96 -5.85 -18.48 -4.82
C LEU A 96 -6.38 -19.90 -4.72
N ASP A 97 -6.66 -20.53 -5.87
CA ASP A 97 -7.21 -21.89 -5.97
C ASP A 97 -6.13 -22.97 -6.04
N ASP A 98 -4.85 -22.59 -6.05
CA ASP A 98 -3.73 -23.52 -6.12
C ASP A 98 -3.70 -24.44 -4.89
N ASN A 99 -3.54 -25.75 -5.13
CA ASN A 99 -3.49 -26.75 -4.06
C ASN A 99 -2.20 -26.69 -3.22
N ASN A 100 -1.21 -25.90 -3.64
CA ASN A 100 0.03 -25.68 -2.90
C ASN A 100 -0.18 -24.70 -1.75
N ILE A 101 -0.45 -25.24 -0.56
CA ILE A 101 -0.63 -24.48 0.69
C ILE A 101 0.49 -23.49 0.98
N LEU A 102 1.72 -23.72 0.49
CA LEU A 102 2.85 -22.81 0.70
C LEU A 102 2.67 -21.45 0.05
N LEU A 103 1.82 -21.32 -0.98
CA LEU A 103 1.51 -20.04 -1.61
C LEU A 103 0.74 -19.09 -0.67
N HIS A 104 0.08 -19.63 0.34
CA HIS A 104 -0.62 -18.87 1.37
C HIS A 104 0.24 -18.65 2.64
N GLN A 105 1.50 -19.08 2.62
CA GLN A 105 2.44 -18.91 3.73
C GLN A 105 3.50 -17.86 3.40
N TYR A 106 4.38 -17.59 4.37
CA TYR A 106 5.49 -16.66 4.17
C TYR A 106 6.37 -17.07 2.99
N THR A 107 6.70 -16.08 2.16
CA THR A 107 7.71 -16.19 1.11
C THR A 107 9.03 -15.57 1.58
N ARG A 108 10.05 -15.56 0.71
CA ARG A 108 11.33 -14.89 0.95
C ARG A 108 11.10 -13.40 1.22
N GLY A 109 11.72 -12.88 2.29
CA GLY A 109 11.50 -11.51 2.78
C GLY A 109 11.78 -10.41 1.75
N PHE A 110 12.81 -10.54 0.92
CA PHE A 110 13.12 -9.57 -0.14
C PHE A 110 12.38 -9.82 -1.46
N GLY A 111 11.41 -10.73 -1.47
CA GLY A 111 10.55 -11.00 -2.60
C GLY A 111 10.49 -12.47 -2.99
N HIS A 112 9.31 -12.88 -3.43
CA HIS A 112 9.05 -14.22 -3.93
C HIS A 112 9.98 -14.56 -5.10
N ARG A 113 10.62 -15.75 -5.05
CA ARG A 113 11.69 -16.14 -5.98
C ARG A 113 11.27 -16.04 -7.47
N ARG A 114 10.11 -16.62 -7.81
CA ARG A 114 9.55 -16.55 -9.18
C ARG A 114 9.32 -15.11 -9.65
N LEU A 115 8.97 -14.19 -8.75
CA LEU A 115 8.71 -12.80 -9.11
C LEU A 115 10.01 -12.04 -9.36
N VAL A 116 11.01 -12.19 -8.48
CA VAL A 116 12.30 -11.51 -8.68
C VAL A 116 13.05 -12.04 -9.91
N GLU A 117 12.95 -13.33 -10.22
CA GLU A 117 13.50 -13.92 -11.45
C GLU A 117 12.80 -13.36 -12.70
N ALA A 118 11.47 -13.26 -12.69
CA ALA A 118 10.71 -12.68 -13.80
C ALA A 118 11.06 -11.21 -14.04
N ILE A 119 11.15 -10.40 -12.97
CA ILE A 119 11.55 -8.99 -13.06
C ILE A 119 12.99 -8.86 -13.56
N SER A 120 13.92 -9.68 -13.06
CA SER A 120 15.31 -9.72 -13.55
C SER A 120 15.36 -9.96 -15.05
N ASN A 121 14.61 -10.94 -15.58
CA ASN A 121 14.61 -11.24 -17.01
C ASN A 121 14.10 -10.06 -17.84
N VAL A 122 13.01 -9.43 -17.42
CA VAL A 122 12.43 -8.26 -18.11
C VAL A 122 13.44 -7.11 -18.11
N TYR A 123 13.88 -6.66 -16.93
CA TYR A 123 14.71 -5.46 -16.84
C TYR A 123 16.15 -5.66 -17.28
N SER A 124 16.68 -6.89 -17.25
CA SER A 124 18.01 -7.18 -17.79
C SER A 124 18.07 -6.90 -19.29
N SER A 125 16.99 -7.20 -20.02
CA SER A 125 16.88 -6.90 -21.45
C SER A 125 16.78 -5.38 -21.69
N TYR A 126 15.95 -4.67 -20.92
CA TYR A 126 15.78 -3.21 -21.05
C TYR A 126 17.06 -2.43 -20.77
N PHE A 127 17.83 -2.83 -19.75
CA PHE A 127 19.07 -2.15 -19.38
C PHE A 127 20.32 -2.69 -20.07
N ASN A 128 20.18 -3.68 -20.97
CA ASN A 128 21.28 -4.35 -21.64
C ASN A 128 22.39 -4.81 -20.66
N ARG A 129 21.99 -5.28 -19.48
CA ARG A 129 22.90 -5.81 -18.44
C ARG A 129 22.20 -6.90 -17.64
N LYS A 130 22.93 -7.91 -17.18
CA LYS A 130 22.38 -8.90 -16.26
C LYS A 130 22.08 -8.26 -14.89
N ILE A 131 20.86 -8.43 -14.41
CA ILE A 131 20.43 -8.02 -13.05
C ILE A 131 20.36 -9.27 -12.18
N ASP A 132 21.08 -9.28 -11.07
CA ASP A 132 20.98 -10.39 -10.10
C ASP A 132 19.63 -10.34 -9.37
N PRO A 133 18.73 -11.33 -9.53
CA PRO A 133 17.42 -11.32 -8.92
C PRO A 133 17.46 -11.38 -7.39
N LEU A 134 18.54 -11.89 -6.79
CA LEU A 134 18.64 -12.05 -5.33
C LEU A 134 19.23 -10.82 -4.65
N ASN A 135 20.12 -10.09 -5.34
CA ASN A 135 20.91 -9.02 -4.75
C ASN A 135 20.60 -7.62 -5.31
N GLN A 136 19.92 -7.53 -6.46
CA GLN A 136 19.63 -6.24 -7.12
C GLN A 136 18.13 -5.97 -7.31
N ILE A 137 17.28 -6.81 -6.72
CA ILE A 137 15.81 -6.66 -6.76
C ILE A 137 15.26 -6.83 -5.36
N LEU A 138 14.44 -5.87 -4.94
CA LEU A 138 13.69 -5.89 -3.70
C LEU A 138 12.21 -5.68 -4.02
N ILE A 139 11.36 -6.62 -3.61
CA ILE A 139 9.90 -6.46 -3.72
C ILE A 139 9.37 -5.72 -2.51
N THR A 140 8.55 -4.70 -2.74
CA THR A 140 7.88 -3.90 -1.70
C THR A 140 6.37 -3.89 -1.94
N GLY A 141 5.60 -3.31 -1.00
CA GLY A 141 4.15 -3.13 -1.12
C GLY A 141 3.72 -2.06 -2.14
N GLY A 142 4.34 -2.05 -3.32
CA GLY A 142 4.17 -1.04 -4.36
C GLY A 142 5.26 0.05 -4.33
N ALA A 143 5.14 1.00 -5.27
CA ALA A 143 6.14 2.03 -5.52
C ALA A 143 6.28 3.05 -4.37
N CYS A 144 5.19 3.44 -3.71
CA CYS A 144 5.25 4.37 -2.57
C CYS A 144 6.10 3.82 -1.41
N PRO A 145 5.91 2.56 -0.94
CA PRO A 145 6.86 1.94 -0.01
C PRO A 145 8.28 1.78 -0.55
N SER A 146 8.49 1.56 -1.86
CA SER A 146 9.85 1.53 -2.43
C SER A 146 10.56 2.88 -2.25
N LEU A 147 9.85 3.98 -2.53
CA LEU A 147 10.37 5.34 -2.35
C LEU A 147 10.67 5.61 -0.87
N PHE A 148 9.75 5.26 0.02
CA PHE A 148 9.96 5.39 1.46
C PHE A 148 11.23 4.67 1.93
N ASN A 149 11.38 3.39 1.56
CA ASN A 149 12.55 2.59 1.90
C ASN A 149 13.84 3.18 1.30
N SER A 150 13.76 3.74 0.09
CA SER A 150 14.91 4.38 -0.56
C SER A 150 15.35 5.62 0.21
N PHE A 151 14.43 6.52 0.53
CA PHE A 151 14.77 7.73 1.30
C PHE A 151 15.31 7.39 2.69
N HIS A 152 14.67 6.46 3.41
CA HIS A 152 15.14 6.03 4.75
C HIS A 152 16.41 5.17 4.71
N GLY A 153 16.72 4.55 3.58
CA GLY A 153 17.92 3.74 3.40
C GLY A 153 19.15 4.55 2.99
N PHE A 154 18.96 5.73 2.37
CA PHE A 154 20.05 6.52 1.80
C PHE A 154 20.26 7.90 2.43
N LEU A 155 19.25 8.52 3.05
CA LEU A 155 19.37 9.84 3.65
C LEU A 155 19.72 9.77 5.14
N ASN A 156 20.66 10.60 5.56
CA ASN A 156 20.90 10.95 6.95
C ASN A 156 20.27 12.32 7.29
N PRO A 157 20.07 12.61 8.59
CA PRO A 157 19.65 13.94 9.01
C PRO A 157 20.60 15.03 8.52
N GLY A 158 20.04 16.03 7.82
CA GLY A 158 20.78 17.14 7.24
C GLY A 158 21.20 16.95 5.77
N ASP A 159 21.08 15.74 5.21
CA ASP A 159 21.36 15.52 3.79
C ASP A 159 20.35 16.26 2.89
N GLU A 160 20.82 16.81 1.78
CA GLU A 160 19.96 17.49 0.80
C GLU A 160 19.44 16.52 -0.28
N ALA A 161 18.16 16.62 -0.62
CA ALA A 161 17.54 15.84 -1.70
C ALA A 161 16.92 16.78 -2.74
N ILE A 162 17.37 16.70 -3.99
CA ILE A 162 16.85 17.52 -5.09
C ILE A 162 15.49 16.98 -5.54
N LEU A 163 14.47 17.84 -5.54
CA LEU A 163 13.12 17.53 -6.03
C LEU A 163 12.81 18.37 -7.26
N ILE A 164 12.43 17.72 -8.37
CA ILE A 164 12.10 18.41 -9.62
C ILE A 164 10.60 18.69 -9.65
N GLU A 165 10.20 19.97 -9.70
CA GLU A 165 8.78 20.36 -9.71
C GLU A 165 8.21 20.37 -11.14
N PRO A 166 6.95 19.93 -11.35
CA PRO A 166 6.07 19.32 -10.35
C PRO A 166 6.49 17.89 -10.01
N PHE A 167 6.59 17.59 -8.70
CA PHE A 167 6.94 16.26 -8.21
C PHE A 167 5.72 15.50 -7.68
N PHE A 168 5.84 14.18 -7.55
CA PHE A 168 4.84 13.36 -6.88
C PHE A 168 4.80 13.70 -5.38
N ASP A 169 3.60 13.94 -4.85
CA ASP A 169 3.35 14.62 -3.58
C ASP A 169 4.00 13.94 -2.36
N CYS A 170 4.29 12.64 -2.45
CA CYS A 170 4.90 11.91 -1.35
C CYS A 170 6.42 12.15 -1.19
N TYR A 171 7.12 12.72 -2.18
CA TYR A 171 8.58 12.87 -2.13
C TYR A 171 9.03 13.79 -0.99
N GLU A 172 8.47 15.00 -0.90
CA GLU A 172 8.85 15.96 0.14
C GLU A 172 8.59 15.44 1.56
N PRO A 173 7.39 14.91 1.90
CA PRO A 173 7.15 14.33 3.21
C PRO A 173 8.08 13.16 3.54
N MET A 174 8.41 12.31 2.56
CA MET A 174 9.32 11.19 2.79
C MET A 174 10.76 11.67 3.08
N VAL A 175 11.28 12.62 2.29
CA VAL A 175 12.59 13.25 2.53
C VAL A 175 12.65 13.88 3.92
N ARG A 176 11.67 14.71 4.27
CA ARG A 176 11.61 15.38 5.59
C ARG A 176 11.51 14.36 6.73
N SER A 177 10.71 13.30 6.56
CA SER A 177 10.57 12.25 7.57
C SER A 177 11.86 11.46 7.81
N ALA A 178 12.73 11.36 6.79
CA ALA A 178 14.07 10.77 6.91
C ALA A 178 15.10 11.74 7.52
N GLY A 179 14.70 12.99 7.81
CA GLY A 179 15.59 14.03 8.33
C GLY A 179 16.34 14.82 7.24
N GLY A 180 16.07 14.54 5.97
CA GLY A 180 16.65 15.25 4.84
C GLY A 180 16.01 16.62 4.59
N ILE A 181 16.70 17.44 3.81
CA ILE A 181 16.32 18.79 3.42
C ILE A 181 15.95 18.79 1.93
N PRO A 182 14.67 18.94 1.56
CA PRO A 182 14.28 19.00 0.16
C PRO A 182 14.79 20.30 -0.49
N ARG A 183 15.38 20.19 -1.68
CA ARG A 183 15.85 21.30 -2.52
C ARG A 183 15.10 21.27 -3.85
N CYS A 184 14.12 22.15 -4.01
CA CYS A 184 13.25 22.12 -5.18
C CYS A 184 13.85 22.87 -6.38
N ILE A 185 13.65 22.32 -7.58
CA ILE A 185 13.96 22.98 -8.85
C ILE A 185 12.79 22.81 -9.82
N ALA A 186 12.26 23.93 -10.33
CA ALA A 186 11.11 23.91 -11.20
C ALA A 186 11.46 23.64 -12.67
N LEU A 187 10.76 22.69 -13.28
CA LEU A 187 10.64 22.61 -14.74
C LEU A 187 9.92 23.87 -15.24
N LYS A 188 10.48 24.47 -16.30
CA LYS A 188 9.90 25.65 -16.94
C LYS A 188 9.42 25.25 -18.33
N PRO A 189 8.14 25.46 -18.68
CA PRO A 189 7.68 25.24 -20.04
C PRO A 189 8.44 26.19 -20.98
N VAL A 190 8.93 25.68 -22.10
CA VAL A 190 9.51 26.53 -23.16
C VAL A 190 8.34 27.17 -23.89
N ILE A 191 8.11 28.45 -23.66
CA ILE A 191 7.09 29.22 -24.35
C ILE A 191 7.74 29.84 -25.59
N ASN A 192 7.59 29.20 -26.74
CA ASN A 192 7.92 29.82 -28.02
C ASN A 192 6.75 30.74 -28.39
N LEU A 193 6.90 32.04 -28.12
CA LEU A 193 5.98 33.05 -28.64
C LEU A 193 6.27 33.23 -30.14
N THR A 194 5.48 32.56 -30.98
CA THR A 194 5.35 32.90 -32.41
C THR A 194 4.48 34.12 -32.59
#